data_AF-A0A958FSI1-F1
#
_entry.id   AF-A0A958FSI1-F1
#
_cell.length_a   1.000
_cell.length_b   1.000
_cell.length_c   1.000
_cell.angle_alpha   90.00
_cell.angle_beta   90.00
_cell.angle_gamma   90.00
#
_symmetry.space_group_name_H-M   'P 1'
#
loop_
_entity.id
_entity.type
_entity.pdbx_description
1 polymer ?
#
loop_
_entity_poly.entity_id
_entity_poly.type
_entity_poly.pdbx_seq_one_letter_code
_entity_poly.pdbx_strand_id
1 'polypeptide(L)' 'MTLDQTISGLIYLIAVFILFWLGKVVYGITNPRINLRDELVKKDNLAMALAVIGYYFGLIIALGGV' A
#
# COMPACT_ATOMS: atom_id res chain seq x y z
N MET A 1 -24.66 -15.61 0.34
CA MET A 1 -24.02 -14.43 0.98
C MET A 1 -25.10 -13.72 1.77
N THR A 2 -24.89 -13.52 3.07
CA THR A 2 -25.78 -12.67 3.88
C THR A 2 -25.45 -11.20 3.61
N LEU A 3 -26.44 -10.30 3.75
CA LEU A 3 -26.26 -8.86 3.54
C LEU A 3 -25.10 -8.30 4.40
N ASP A 4 -24.98 -8.81 5.63
CA ASP A 4 -23.93 -8.51 6.58
C ASP A 4 -22.51 -8.81 6.05
N GLN A 5 -22.34 -9.98 5.41
CA GLN A 5 -21.05 -10.36 4.80
C GLN A 5 -20.67 -9.44 3.64
N THR A 6 -21.65 -9.03 2.83
CA THR A 6 -21.41 -8.12 1.70
C THR A 6 -21.00 -6.73 2.19
N ILE A 7 -21.68 -6.20 3.23
CA ILE A 7 -21.35 -4.89 3.82
C ILE A 7 -19.96 -4.93 4.45
N SER A 8 -19.67 -5.97 5.24
CA SER A 8 -18.36 -6.14 5.89
C SER A 8 -17.22 -6.23 4.87
N GLY A 9 -17.43 -6.97 3.76
CA GLY A 9 -16.46 -7.05 2.67
C GLY A 9 -16.21 -5.69 2.00
N LEU A 10 -17.26 -4.88 1.81
CA LEU A 10 -17.13 -3.54 1.23
C LEU A 10 -16.35 -2.60 2.17
N ILE A 11 -16.61 -2.65 3.48
CA ILE A 11 -15.88 -1.88 4.48
C ILE A 11 -14.39 -2.24 4.45
N TYR A 12 -14.08 -3.54 4.42
CA TYR A 12 -12.70 -4.02 4.30
C TYR A 12 -12.02 -3.48 3.05
N LEU A 13 -12.68 -3.58 1.89
CA LEU A 13 -12.15 -3.09 0.62
C LEU A 13 -11.85 -1.57 0.68
N ILE A 14 -12.76 -0.79 1.25
CA ILE A 14 -12.56 0.66 1.45
C ILE A 14 -11.37 0.91 2.39
N ALA A 15 -11.25 0.17 3.49
CA ALA A 15 -10.14 0.30 4.42
C ALA A 15 -8.78 0.02 3.75
N VAL A 16 -8.70 -0.99 2.88
CA VAL A 16 -7.49 -1.28 2.09
C VAL A 16 -7.10 -0.08 1.23
N PHE A 17 -8.05 0.50 0.48
CA PHE A 17 -7.77 1.66 -0.37
C PHE A 17 -7.32 2.88 0.43
N ILE A 18 -7.93 3.11 1.60
CA ILE A 18 -7.54 4.21 2.51
C ILE A 18 -6.09 4.01 2.98
N LEU A 19 -5.73 2.80 3.43
CA LEU A 19 -4.36 2.49 3.89
C LEU A 19 -3.33 2.63 2.77
N PHE A 20 -3.67 2.18 1.56
CA PHE A 20 -2.85 2.36 0.36
C PHE A 20 -2.59 3.84 0.07
N TRP A 21 -3.65 4.64 0.07
CA TRP A 21 -3.56 6.07 -0.18
C TRP A 21 -2.74 6.77 0.91
N LEU A 22 -2.96 6.42 2.17
CA LEU A 22 -2.24 6.98 3.30
C LEU A 22 -0.73 6.69 3.20
N GLY A 23 -0.33 5.47 2.86
CA GLY A 23 1.09 5.14 2.68
C GLY A 23 1.74 5.95 1.57
N LYS A 24 1.03 6.18 0.45
CA LYS A 24 1.51 7.07 -0.63
C LYS A 24 1.68 8.52 -0.15
N VAL A 25 0.72 9.04 0.61
CA VAL A 25 0.77 10.41 1.16
C VAL A 25 1.93 10.54 2.14
N VAL A 26 2.05 9.62 3.09
CA VAL A 26 3.14 9.61 4.07
C VAL A 26 4.51 9.53 3.37
N TYR A 27 4.65 8.66 2.36
CA TYR A 27 5.88 8.57 1.57
C TYR A 27 6.20 9.88 0.85
N GLY A 28 5.21 10.51 0.20
CA GLY A 28 5.41 11.78 -0.50
C GLY A 28 5.83 12.93 0.41
N ILE A 29 5.28 13.00 1.64
CA ILE A 29 5.63 14.04 2.62
C ILE A 29 7.03 13.81 3.21
N THR A 30 7.37 12.56 3.52
CA THR A 30 8.66 12.20 4.12
C THR A 30 9.82 12.23 3.12
N ASN A 31 9.55 11.96 1.83
CA ASN A 31 10.55 11.85 0.78
C ASN A 31 10.22 12.75 -0.43
N PRO A 32 10.04 14.07 -0.27
CA PRO A 32 9.52 14.96 -1.32
C PRO A 32 10.45 15.08 -2.53
N ARG A 33 11.75 14.76 -2.38
CA ARG A 33 12.74 14.78 -3.47
C ARG A 33 12.87 13.47 -4.23
N ILE A 34 12.26 12.40 -3.73
CA ILE A 34 12.39 11.06 -4.32
C ILE A 34 11.14 10.76 -5.15
N ASN A 35 11.33 10.64 -6.46
CA ASN A 35 10.27 10.18 -7.34
C ASN A 35 10.29 8.66 -7.40
N LEU A 36 9.28 8.04 -6.78
CA LEU A 36 9.13 6.58 -6.72
C LEU A 36 9.17 5.91 -8.10
N ARG A 37 8.50 6.49 -9.09
CA ARG A 37 8.47 5.94 -10.45
C ARG A 37 9.83 6.01 -11.11
N ASP A 38 10.57 7.11 -10.93
CA ASP A 38 11.91 7.23 -11.50
C ASP A 38 12.89 6.25 -10.83
N GLU A 39 12.81 6.07 -9.50
CA GLU A 39 13.62 5.08 -8.78
C GLU A 39 13.33 3.64 -9.24
N LEU A 40 12.06 3.28 -9.39
CA LEU A 40 11.69 1.92 -9.78
C LEU A 40 11.88 1.62 -11.27
N VAL A 41 11.59 2.58 -12.15
CA VAL A 41 11.51 2.32 -13.60
C VAL A 41 12.75 2.80 -14.36
N LYS A 42 13.33 3.93 -13.98
CA LYS A 42 14.50 4.50 -14.70
C LYS A 42 15.82 4.03 -14.10
N LYS A 43 15.90 3.98 -12.77
CA LYS A 43 17.12 3.63 -12.04
C LYS A 43 17.20 2.16 -11.65
N ASP A 44 16.11 1.42 -11.81
CA ASP A 44 15.98 0.01 -11.41
C ASP A 44 16.48 -0.24 -9.97
N ASN A 45 16.07 0.65 -9.06
CA ASN A 45 16.58 0.65 -7.69
C ASN A 45 15.98 -0.50 -6.88
N LEU A 46 16.77 -1.57 -6.71
CA LEU A 46 16.41 -2.75 -5.92
C LEU A 46 15.98 -2.42 -4.50
N ALA A 47 16.65 -1.46 -3.84
CA ALA A 47 16.31 -1.08 -2.47
C ALA A 47 14.91 -0.45 -2.41
N MET A 48 14.58 0.38 -3.41
CA MET A 48 13.24 0.97 -3.52
C MET A 48 12.18 -0.10 -3.82
N ALA A 49 12.49 -1.06 -4.70
CA ALA A 49 11.60 -2.17 -5.01
C ALA A 49 11.31 -3.02 -3.76
N LEU A 50 12.35 -3.37 -2.99
CA LEU A 50 12.21 -4.12 -1.75
C LEU A 50 11.40 -3.35 -0.69
N ALA A 51 11.59 -2.02 -0.58
CA ALA A 51 10.81 -1.19 0.33
C ALA A 51 9.31 -1.20 -0.04
N VAL A 52 8.97 -1.12 -1.33
CA VAL A 52 7.57 -1.19 -1.80
C VAL A 52 6.96 -2.57 -1.53
N ILE A 53 7.73 -3.64 -1.77
CA ILE A 53 7.30 -5.01 -1.45
C ILE A 53 7.03 -5.14 0.06
N GLY A 54 7.94 -4.66 0.89
CA GLY A 54 7.80 -4.67 2.35
C GLY A 54 6.56 -3.89 2.83
N TYR A 55 6.28 -2.75 2.22
CA TYR A 55 5.06 -2.00 2.49
C TYR A 55 3.79 -2.79 2.14
N TYR A 56 3.72 -3.40 0.95
CA TYR A 56 2.57 -4.22 0.57
C TYR A 56 2.43 -5.48 1.44
N PHE A 57 3.54 -6.09 1.83
CA PHE A 57 3.54 -7.22 2.76
C PHE A 57 3.02 -6.81 4.14
N GLY A 58 3.45 -5.66 4.66
CA GLY A 58 2.92 -5.09 5.90
C GLY A 58 1.42 -4.79 5.83
N LEU A 59 0.91 -4.30 4.69
CA LEU A 59 -0.52 -4.11 4.48
C LEU A 59 -1.29 -5.43 4.54
N ILE A 60 -0.78 -6.47 3.90
CA ILE A 60 -1.40 -7.81 3.93
C ILE A 60 -1.53 -8.29 5.38
N ILE A 61 -0.44 -8.20 6.17
CA ILE A 61 -0.45 -8.58 7.58
C ILE A 61 -1.44 -7.73 8.39
N ALA A 62 -1.41 -6.41 8.23
CA ALA A 62 -2.28 -5.49 8.96
C ALA A 62 -3.77 -5.74 8.70
N LEU A 63 -4.10 -6.25 7.51
CA LEU A 63 -5.46 -6.59 7.10
C LEU A 63 -5.87 -8.02 7.46
N GLY A 64 -4.99 -8.78 8.14
CA GLY A 64 -5.25 -10.15 8.58
C GLY A 64 -4.94 -11.23 7.53
N GLY A 65 -4.14 -10.90 6.51
CA GLY A 65 -3.55 -11.89 5.61
C GLY A 65 -2.49 -12.73 6.32
N VAL A 66 -2.46 -14.02 6.02
CA VAL A 66 -1.54 -15.03 6.57
C VAL A 66 -0.56 -15.49 5.50
#